data_AF-A0A3Q8XNF0-F1
#
_entry.id   AF-A0A3Q8XNF0-F1
#
_cell.length_a   1.000
_cell.length_b   1.000
_cell.length_c   1.000
_cell.angle_alpha   90.00
_cell.angle_beta   90.00
_cell.angle_gamma   90.00
#
_symmetry.space_group_name_H-M   'P 1'
#
loop_
_entity.id
_entity.type
_entity.pdbx_description
1 polymer ?
#
loop_
_entity_poly.entity_id
_entity_poly.type
_entity_poly.pdbx_seq_one_letter_code
_entity_poly.pdbx_strand_id
1 'polypeptide(L)' 'MKNMTRRFIKLISEDPWRDRESAYLNGSTSIVDLEMRMREIDSGRFRNRL' A
#
# COMPACT_ATOMS: atom_id res chain seq x y z
N MET A 1 25.62 20.37 -2.57
CA MET A 1 24.49 20.09 -1.66
C MET A 1 23.36 19.41 -2.44
N LYS A 2 23.46 18.10 -2.74
CA LYS A 2 22.44 17.35 -3.52
C LYS A 2 21.71 16.27 -2.69
N ASN A 3 21.95 16.25 -1.38
CA ASN A 3 21.64 15.09 -0.52
C ASN A 3 20.41 15.33 0.38
N MET A 4 19.96 16.58 0.49
CA MET A 4 18.85 16.95 1.37
C MET A 4 17.50 16.71 0.68
N THR A 5 17.39 17.04 -0.61
CA THR A 5 16.17 16.84 -1.42
C THR A 5 15.77 15.37 -1.56
N ARG A 6 16.73 14.43 -1.64
CA ARG A 6 16.44 12.98 -1.69
C ARG A 6 15.77 12.45 -0.41
N ARG A 7 16.09 13.01 0.76
CA ARG A 7 15.47 12.60 2.04
C ARG A 7 14.01 13.06 2.14
N PHE A 8 13.72 14.27 1.66
CA PHE A 8 12.36 14.80 1.60
C PHE A 8 11.47 14.01 0.64
N ILE A 9 12.01 13.60 -0.52
CA ILE A 9 11.25 12.73 -1.45
C ILE A 9 10.93 11.39 -0.79
N LYS A 10 11.86 10.78 -0.05
CA LYS A 10 11.66 9.48 0.59
C LYS A 10 10.56 9.49 1.66
N LEU A 11 10.42 10.59 2.40
CA LEU A 11 9.35 10.79 3.40
C LEU A 11 7.97 11.05 2.78
N ILE A 12 7.92 11.59 1.56
CA ILE A 12 6.67 11.77 0.79
C ILE A 12 6.30 10.49 0.03
N SER A 13 7.28 9.61 -0.20
CA SER A 13 7.13 8.34 -0.94
C SER A 13 6.67 7.17 -0.06
N GLU A 14 6.57 7.35 1.26
CA GLU A 14 5.82 6.46 2.14
C GLU A 14 4.34 6.66 1.83
N ASP A 15 3.91 6.06 0.72
CA ASP A 15 2.53 6.02 0.28
C ASP A 15 1.72 5.28 1.36
N PRO A 16 0.91 5.97 2.18
CA PRO A 16 0.19 5.34 3.29
C PRO A 16 -0.78 4.26 2.79
N TRP A 17 -1.14 4.29 1.50
CA TRP A 17 -1.98 3.30 0.86
C TRP A 17 -1.23 1.98 0.65
N ARG A 18 0.06 2.02 0.25
CA ARG A 18 0.88 0.82 0.10
C ARG A 18 1.12 0.09 1.41
N ASP A 19 1.31 0.83 2.51
CA ASP A 19 1.47 0.23 3.82
C ASP A 19 0.18 -0.45 4.30
N ARG A 20 -0.97 0.17 4.01
CA ARG A 20 -2.29 -0.40 4.30
C ARG A 20 -2.59 -1.64 3.47
N GLU A 21 -2.31 -1.61 2.17
CA GLU A 21 -2.43 -2.75 1.27
C GLU A 21 -1.54 -3.91 1.74
N SER A 22 -0.28 -3.63 2.08
CA SER A 22 0.67 -4.64 2.57
C SER A 22 0.22 -5.24 3.90
N ALA A 23 -0.21 -4.42 4.86
CA ALA A 23 -0.77 -4.89 6.12
C ALA A 23 -2.05 -5.73 5.91
N TYR A 24 -2.88 -5.34 4.94
CA TYR A 24 -4.10 -6.06 4.61
C TYR A 24 -3.82 -7.44 4.01
N LEU A 25 -2.84 -7.53 3.10
CA LEU A 25 -2.40 -8.82 2.53
C LEU A 25 -1.71 -9.69 3.59
N ASN A 26 -0.89 -9.13 4.47
CA ASN A 26 -0.21 -9.86 5.53
C ASN A 26 -1.16 -10.51 6.54
N GLY A 27 -2.40 -10.03 6.66
CA GLY A 27 -3.42 -10.66 7.49
C GLY A 27 -4.08 -11.88 6.85
N SER A 28 -3.68 -12.32 5.66
CA SER A 28 -4.28 -13.46 4.97
C SER A 28 -4.00 -14.76 5.73
N THR A 29 -5.02 -15.60 5.89
CA THR A 29 -4.90 -16.89 6.60
C THR A 29 -4.77 -18.09 5.66
N SER A 30 -5.01 -17.89 4.37
CA SER A 30 -4.91 -18.91 3.31
C SER A 30 -4.67 -18.26 1.95
N ILE A 31 -4.30 -19.06 0.95
CA ILE A 31 -4.12 -18.60 -0.44
C ILE A 31 -5.42 -18.04 -1.01
N VAL A 32 -6.56 -18.68 -0.73
CA VAL A 32 -7.87 -18.22 -1.21
C VAL A 32 -8.24 -16.86 -0.61
N ASP A 33 -7.98 -16.66 0.69
CA ASP A 33 -8.15 -15.38 1.37
C ASP A 33 -7.22 -14.31 0.77
N LEU A 34 -5.95 -14.65 0.53
CA LEU A 34 -4.99 -13.75 -0.10
C LEU A 34 -5.46 -13.29 -1.49
N GLU A 35 -5.90 -14.22 -2.34
CA GLU A 35 -6.42 -13.90 -3.68
C GLU A 35 -7.66 -13.00 -3.61
N MET A 36 -8.58 -13.27 -2.68
CA MET A 36 -9.76 -12.42 -2.46
C MET A 36 -9.34 -11.01 -2.06
N ARG A 37 -8.40 -10.87 -1.12
CA ARG A 37 -7.88 -9.56 -0.68
C ARG A 37 -7.17 -8.80 -1.79
N MET A 38 -6.40 -9.49 -2.63
CA MET A 38 -5.78 -8.89 -3.81
C MET A 38 -6.85 -8.34 -4.77
N ARG A 39 -7.92 -9.10 -5.05
CA ARG A 39 -9.03 -8.62 -5.89
C ARG A 39 -9.75 -7.42 -5.30
N GLU A 40 -9.88 -7.34 -3.98
CA GLU A 40 -10.47 -6.19 -3.32
C GLU A 40 -9.58 -4.94 -3.42
N ILE A 41 -8.26 -5.11 -3.33
CA ILE A 41 -7.31 -4.03 -3.60
C ILE A 41 -7.46 -3.54 -5.04
N ASP A 42 -7.49 -4.48 -6.00
CA ASP A 42 -7.65 -4.18 -7.43
C ASP A 42 -8.99 -3.48 -7.73
N SER A 43 -10.06 -3.84 -7.02
CA SER A 43 -11.37 -3.18 -7.12
C SER A 43 -11.40 -1.79 -6.49
N GLY A 44 -10.30 -1.37 -5.86
CA GLY A 44 -10.12 -0.04 -5.32
C GLY A 44 -10.54 0.09 -3.87
N ARG A 45 -10.50 -0.98 -3.06
CA ARG A 45 -10.79 -0.94 -1.61
C ARG A 45 -10.05 0.17 -0.86
N PHE A 46 -8.83 0.51 -1.28
CA PHE A 46 -8.00 1.58 -0.70
C PHE A 46 -7.91 2.84 -1.58
N ARG A 47 -8.61 2.87 -2.72
CA ARG A 47 -8.72 4.10 -3.52
C ARG A 47 -9.76 4.99 -2.84
N ASN A 48 -9.28 6.01 -2.13
CA ASN A 48 -10.13 7.12 -1.68
C ASN A 48 -10.89 7.66 -2.91
N ARG A 49 -12.23 7.51 -2.93
CA ARG A 49 -13.06 8.40 -3.73
C ARG A 49 -12.94 9.77 -3.08
N LEU A 50 -12.04 10.60 -3.61
CA LEU A 50 -12.15 12.05 -3.49
C LEU A 50 -13.39 12.52 -4.27
#